data_AF-A0A5K1E0I5-F1
#
_entry.id   AF-A0A5K1E0I5-F1
#
_cell.length_a   1.000
_cell.length_b   1.000
_cell.length_c   1.000
_cell.angle_alpha   90.00
_cell.angle_beta   90.00
_cell.angle_gamma   90.00
#
_symmetry.space_group_name_H-M   'P 1'
#
loop_
_entity.id
_entity.type
_entity.pdbx_description
1 polymer ?
#
loop_
_entity_poly.entity_id
_entity_poly.type
_entity_poly.pdbx_seq_one_letter_code
_entity_poly.pdbx_strand_id
1 'polypeptide(L)'
;YMRDTILSNFRRRMLAILKTDNDLQRPSVLETLIHRHLRIINLVEQHVSMDLTQGIREIFLSEAFCGPLHYLKPSVKLAEYATGSAVQIVCDWYIDNIIKDVNNVGILFTPSHKCFKSARPVGGYFADSIADLAELKAFVRLFGGYGVDKLDRLMREHTAALLNCIDIALQSNREALEAISASFHSCDPVEKECSVKQIVDMETVIGFCIQAGQALAFSSLLAEAAGEVLDENVPLLFSLMSGLTRHLPVEIPEKAEIGRLRAAASSINVSFDHDTDWVRSILVASGCANVGALSLLPYLFASFMTSSIWSITNFSIDTGGFSNNIHCLA
;
A
#
# COMPACT_ATOMS: atom_id res chain seq x y z
N TYR A 1 13.78 -13.15 36.43
CA TYR A 1 15.19 -12.87 36.07
C TYR A 1 15.64 -13.63 34.83
N MET A 2 15.87 -14.96 34.86
CA MET A 2 16.34 -15.69 33.66
C MET A 2 15.37 -15.58 32.47
N ARG A 3 14.06 -15.68 32.71
CA ARG A 3 13.00 -15.47 31.70
C ARG A 3 13.17 -14.10 31.03
N ASP A 4 13.20 -13.06 31.84
CA ASP A 4 13.23 -11.67 31.40
C ASP A 4 14.52 -11.36 30.62
N THR A 5 15.65 -11.94 31.03
CA THR A 5 16.92 -11.80 30.31
C THR A 5 16.87 -12.46 28.93
N ILE A 6 16.32 -13.68 28.82
CA ILE A 6 16.17 -14.38 27.53
C ILE A 6 15.24 -13.58 26.61
N LEU A 7 14.09 -13.14 27.12
CA LEU A 7 13.10 -12.37 26.38
C LEU A 7 13.64 -10.99 25.95
N SER A 8 14.34 -10.27 26.84
CA SER A 8 14.97 -8.99 26.51
C SER A 8 16.07 -9.15 25.45
N ASN A 9 16.88 -10.21 25.54
CA ASN A 9 17.89 -10.53 24.53
C ASN A 9 17.26 -10.87 23.19
N PHE A 10 16.15 -11.61 23.18
CA PHE A 10 15.39 -11.90 21.97
C PHE A 10 14.90 -10.63 21.29
N ARG A 11 14.20 -9.75 22.03
CA ARG A 11 13.69 -8.47 21.52
C ARG A 11 14.82 -7.63 20.91
N ARG A 12 15.95 -7.49 21.62
CA ARG A 12 17.10 -6.72 21.15
C ARG A 12 17.69 -7.31 19.86
N ARG A 13 17.85 -8.62 19.78
CA ARG A 13 18.37 -9.30 18.58
C ARG A 13 17.42 -9.18 17.40
N MET A 14 16.12 -9.30 17.63
CA MET A 14 15.11 -9.13 16.59
C MET A 14 15.19 -7.73 15.96
N LEU A 15 15.24 -6.68 16.80
CA LEU A 15 15.37 -5.30 16.32
C LEU A 15 16.70 -5.03 15.62
N ALA A 16 17.79 -5.62 16.09
CA ALA A 16 19.11 -5.48 15.48
C ALA A 16 19.21 -6.20 14.11
N ILE A 17 18.50 -7.33 13.93
CA ILE A 17 18.45 -8.03 12.64
C ILE A 17 17.54 -7.27 11.66
N LEU A 18 16.49 -6.61 12.16
CA LEU A 18 15.57 -5.84 11.34
C LEU A 18 16.25 -4.67 10.63
N LYS A 19 17.10 -3.94 11.36
CA LYS A 19 17.90 -2.82 10.86
C LYS A 19 19.33 -3.27 10.64
N THR A 20 19.68 -3.57 9.39
CA THR A 20 21.09 -3.63 9.00
C THR A 20 21.63 -2.20 8.83
N ASP A 21 22.96 -2.02 8.92
CA ASP A 21 23.62 -0.70 9.06
C ASP A 21 23.20 0.37 8.02
N ASN A 22 22.60 -0.01 6.89
CA ASN A 22 22.01 0.92 5.91
C ASN A 22 20.65 0.46 5.32
N ASP A 23 20.04 -0.62 5.81
CA ASP A 23 18.86 -1.17 5.11
C ASP A 23 17.95 -2.09 5.94
N LEU A 24 16.76 -2.36 5.39
CA LEU A 24 15.82 -3.34 5.89
C LEU A 24 16.24 -4.76 5.49
N GLN A 25 16.23 -5.68 6.46
CA GLN A 25 16.43 -7.09 6.15
C GLN A 25 15.21 -7.68 5.41
N ARG A 26 15.46 -8.53 4.40
CA ARG A 26 14.42 -9.27 3.68
C ARG A 26 13.45 -9.98 4.65
N PRO A 27 12.13 -9.75 4.54
CA PRO A 27 11.12 -10.38 5.40
C PRO A 27 11.26 -11.91 5.49
N SER A 28 11.47 -12.61 4.38
CA SER A 28 11.62 -14.07 4.33
C SER A 28 12.82 -14.59 5.13
N VAL A 29 13.93 -13.83 5.11
CA VAL A 29 15.13 -14.16 5.88
C VAL A 29 14.87 -13.93 7.36
N LEU A 30 14.24 -12.81 7.72
CA LEU A 30 13.86 -12.51 9.09
C LEU A 30 12.90 -13.58 9.64
N GLU A 31 11.90 -13.97 8.85
CA GLU A 31 10.97 -15.06 9.17
C GLU A 31 11.72 -16.36 9.44
N THR A 32 12.65 -16.75 8.59
CA THR A 32 13.45 -17.98 8.76
C THR A 32 14.30 -17.94 10.04
N LEU A 33 14.92 -16.78 10.33
CA LEU A 33 15.73 -16.58 11.53
C LEU A 33 14.89 -16.66 12.82
N ILE A 34 13.69 -16.08 12.80
CA ILE A 34 12.72 -16.16 13.90
C ILE A 34 12.27 -17.60 14.13
N HIS A 35 11.89 -18.32 13.07
CA HIS A 35 11.49 -19.72 13.18
C HIS A 35 12.61 -20.60 13.75
N ARG A 36 13.86 -20.36 13.32
CA ARG A 36 15.03 -21.04 13.90
C ARG A 36 15.18 -20.73 15.39
N HIS A 37 14.99 -19.48 15.79
CA HIS A 37 15.09 -19.08 17.20
C HIS A 37 13.99 -19.70 18.06
N LEU A 38 12.74 -19.71 17.56
CA LEU A 38 11.60 -20.37 18.22
C LEU A 38 11.87 -21.86 18.44
N ARG A 39 12.44 -22.57 17.45
CA ARG A 39 12.83 -23.98 17.62
C ARG A 39 13.84 -24.18 18.74
N ILE A 40 14.84 -23.30 18.85
CA ILE A 40 15.83 -23.35 19.93
C ILE A 40 15.14 -23.13 21.28
N ILE A 41 14.23 -22.17 21.36
CA ILE A 41 13.53 -21.88 22.61
C ILE A 41 12.62 -23.03 23.03
N ASN A 42 11.88 -23.63 22.11
CA ASN A 42 11.07 -24.82 22.41
C ASN A 42 11.92 -25.98 22.98
N LEU A 43 13.17 -26.14 22.52
CA LEU A 43 14.10 -27.12 23.09
C LEU A 43 14.55 -26.72 24.51
N VAL A 44 14.78 -25.44 24.77
CA VAL A 44 15.12 -24.94 26.11
C VAL A 44 13.96 -25.16 27.09
N GLU A 45 12.72 -24.91 26.66
CA GLU A 45 11.52 -25.14 27.48
C GLU A 45 11.34 -26.61 27.88
N GLN A 46 11.82 -27.57 27.07
CA GLN A 46 11.80 -28.99 27.45
C GLN A 46 12.71 -29.32 28.64
N HIS A 47 13.74 -28.50 28.88
CA HIS A 47 14.73 -28.71 29.93
C HIS A 47 14.56 -27.75 31.11
N VAL A 48 13.71 -26.73 30.96
CA VAL A 48 13.50 -25.68 31.94
C VAL A 48 12.00 -25.45 32.05
N SER A 49 11.41 -25.62 33.25
CA SER A 49 9.99 -25.38 33.52
C SER A 49 9.63 -23.89 33.50
N MET A 50 9.80 -23.23 32.35
CA MET A 50 9.56 -21.82 32.12
C MET A 50 8.84 -21.63 30.79
N ASP A 51 7.80 -20.81 30.80
CA ASP A 51 7.06 -20.43 29.58
C ASP A 51 7.75 -19.25 28.88
N LEU A 52 8.63 -19.57 27.95
CA LEU A 52 9.34 -18.66 27.06
C LEU A 52 8.54 -18.38 25.78
N THR A 53 7.76 -19.36 25.31
CA THR A 53 6.93 -19.30 24.11
C THR A 53 5.86 -18.22 24.24
N GLN A 54 5.15 -18.17 25.37
CA GLN A 54 4.20 -17.08 25.64
C GLN A 54 4.91 -15.72 25.68
N GLY A 55 6.07 -15.63 26.34
CA GLY A 55 6.83 -14.38 26.42
C GLY A 55 7.31 -13.87 25.06
N ILE A 56 7.66 -14.76 24.13
CA ILE A 56 8.03 -14.37 22.76
C ILE A 56 6.80 -13.90 21.97
N ARG A 57 5.65 -14.58 22.12
CA ARG A 57 4.40 -14.14 21.51
C ARG A 57 4.01 -12.74 21.99
N GLU A 58 4.18 -12.47 23.28
CA GLU A 58 3.96 -11.13 23.86
C GLU A 58 4.91 -10.10 23.25
N ILE A 59 6.20 -10.43 23.06
CA ILE A 59 7.16 -9.54 22.39
C ILE A 59 6.74 -9.27 20.95
N PHE A 60 6.42 -10.31 20.17
CA PHE A 60 5.98 -10.15 18.78
C PHE A 60 4.74 -9.27 18.68
N LEU A 61 3.75 -9.54 19.53
CA LEU A 61 2.54 -8.74 19.57
C LEU A 61 2.88 -7.29 19.93
N SER A 62 3.72 -7.04 20.93
CA SER A 62 4.12 -5.69 21.33
C SER A 62 4.87 -4.92 20.23
N GLU A 63 5.64 -5.62 19.40
CA GLU A 63 6.45 -5.04 18.32
C GLU A 63 5.68 -4.91 17.00
N ALA A 64 4.59 -5.66 16.83
CA ALA A 64 3.65 -5.56 15.72
C ALA A 64 2.46 -4.65 16.00
N PHE A 65 2.16 -4.36 17.27
CA PHE A 65 0.96 -3.63 17.66
C PHE A 65 1.01 -2.16 17.20
N CYS A 66 -0.02 -1.75 16.45
CA CYS A 66 -0.14 -0.40 15.89
C CYS A 66 -1.35 0.38 16.40
N GLY A 67 -1.98 -0.09 17.49
CA GLY A 67 -3.30 0.36 17.93
C GLY A 67 -4.44 -0.52 17.40
N PRO A 68 -5.70 -0.11 17.61
CA PRO A 68 -6.86 -0.80 17.05
C PRO A 68 -6.82 -0.78 15.51
N LEU A 69 -7.21 -1.89 14.88
CA LEU A 69 -7.33 -1.96 13.41
C LEU A 69 -8.32 -0.89 12.93
N HIS A 70 -7.88 -0.04 12.00
CA HIS A 70 -8.60 1.14 11.52
C HIS A 70 -10.00 0.76 10.99
N TYR A 71 -10.09 -0.36 10.28
CA TYR A 71 -11.33 -0.87 9.70
C TYR A 71 -12.36 -1.34 10.72
N LEU A 72 -11.91 -1.83 11.88
CA LEU A 72 -12.80 -2.35 12.92
C LEU A 72 -13.23 -1.25 13.89
N LYS A 73 -12.33 -0.31 14.18
CA LYS A 73 -12.56 0.80 15.13
C LYS A 73 -11.99 2.14 14.60
N PRO A 74 -12.75 2.86 13.76
CA PRO A 74 -12.32 4.15 13.19
C PRO A 74 -12.19 5.29 14.21
N SER A 75 -12.84 5.18 15.37
CA SER A 75 -13.09 6.30 16.29
C SER A 75 -12.03 6.50 17.37
N VAL A 76 -10.88 5.84 17.28
CA VAL A 76 -9.85 5.90 18.32
C VAL A 76 -8.71 6.81 17.86
N LYS A 77 -8.53 7.94 18.55
CA LYS A 77 -7.38 8.83 18.34
C LYS A 77 -6.09 8.07 18.70
N LEU A 78 -5.29 7.74 17.68
CA LEU A 78 -4.09 6.90 17.80
C LEU A 78 -2.95 7.52 18.61
N ALA A 79 -2.99 8.83 18.90
CA ALA A 79 -1.96 9.53 19.66
C ALA A 79 -1.73 8.97 21.08
N GLU A 80 -2.63 8.12 21.58
CA GLU A 80 -2.55 7.51 22.92
C GLU A 80 -1.89 6.11 22.94
N TYR A 81 -1.59 5.50 21.78
CA TYR A 81 -1.03 4.14 21.74
C TYR A 81 0.43 4.13 21.29
N ALA A 82 1.30 3.54 22.12
CA ALA A 82 2.67 3.23 21.73
C ALA A 82 2.63 2.20 20.58
N THR A 83 3.07 2.62 19.39
CA THR A 83 3.25 1.73 18.24
C THR A 83 4.52 0.91 18.44
N GLY A 84 4.48 -0.38 18.08
CA GLY A 84 5.63 -1.26 18.10
C GLY A 84 6.78 -0.69 17.26
N SER A 85 8.01 -0.81 17.77
CA SER A 85 9.16 -0.21 17.10
C SER A 85 9.49 -0.95 15.80
N ALA A 86 9.35 -2.28 15.79
CA ALA A 86 9.65 -3.09 14.62
C ALA A 86 8.73 -2.77 13.44
N VAL A 87 7.41 -2.82 13.64
CA VAL A 87 6.44 -2.55 12.58
C VAL A 87 6.55 -1.13 12.04
N GLN A 88 6.82 -0.14 12.90
CA GLN A 88 7.04 1.24 12.49
C GLN A 88 8.23 1.34 11.53
N ILE A 89 9.38 0.75 11.90
CA ILE A 89 10.59 0.74 11.08
C ILE A 89 10.34 0.14 9.70
N VAL A 90 9.66 -1.01 9.65
CA VAL A 90 9.41 -1.70 8.38
C VAL A 90 8.45 -0.93 7.49
N CYS A 91 7.34 -0.46 8.06
CA CYS A 91 6.33 0.25 7.28
C CYS A 91 6.87 1.58 6.75
N ASP A 92 7.60 2.34 7.57
CA ASP A 92 8.23 3.60 7.13
C ASP A 92 9.22 3.34 6.00
N TRP A 93 10.03 2.28 6.10
CA TRP A 93 10.98 1.92 5.05
C TRP A 93 10.28 1.60 3.71
N TYR A 94 9.20 0.81 3.72
CA TYR A 94 8.45 0.49 2.50
C TYR A 94 7.86 1.76 1.86
N ILE A 95 7.28 2.64 2.68
CA ILE A 95 6.68 3.87 2.20
C ILE A 95 7.74 4.78 1.57
N ASP A 96 8.86 5.02 2.25
CA ASP A 96 9.86 5.97 1.78
C ASP A 96 10.67 5.44 0.58
N ASN A 97 10.95 4.13 0.54
CA ASN A 97 11.80 3.56 -0.49
C ASN A 97 11.06 2.93 -1.68
N ILE A 98 9.88 2.34 -1.48
CA ILE A 98 9.13 1.67 -2.55
C ILE A 98 8.04 2.58 -3.11
N ILE A 99 7.24 3.21 -2.24
CA ILE A 99 6.08 4.02 -2.68
C ILE A 99 6.46 5.45 -3.05
N LYS A 100 7.27 6.11 -2.20
CA LYS A 100 7.70 7.48 -2.42
C LYS A 100 8.92 7.59 -3.33
N ASP A 101 9.70 6.52 -3.45
CA ASP A 101 10.99 6.48 -4.13
C ASP A 101 11.85 7.71 -3.78
N VAL A 102 12.03 8.00 -2.48
CA VAL A 102 12.71 9.22 -2.00
C VAL A 102 14.13 9.36 -2.58
N ASN A 103 14.79 8.23 -2.84
CA ASN A 103 16.13 8.16 -3.39
C ASN A 103 16.17 8.14 -4.93
N ASN A 104 15.02 8.21 -5.62
CA ASN A 104 14.88 8.13 -7.08
C ASN A 104 15.66 6.95 -7.68
N VAL A 105 15.46 5.78 -7.08
CA VAL A 105 16.08 4.50 -7.45
C VAL A 105 15.43 3.94 -8.73
N GLY A 106 14.29 4.49 -9.15
CA GLY A 106 13.58 4.12 -10.37
C GLY A 106 12.72 2.89 -10.13
N ILE A 107 11.78 3.01 -9.19
CA ILE A 107 10.85 1.93 -8.86
C ILE A 107 9.86 1.69 -10.01
N LEU A 108 9.75 0.44 -10.45
CA LEU A 108 8.90 -0.01 -11.55
C LEU A 108 7.95 -1.12 -11.08
N PHE A 109 6.65 -0.92 -11.23
CA PHE A 109 5.66 -1.96 -11.00
C PHE A 109 5.62 -2.92 -12.20
N THR A 110 5.74 -4.23 -11.92
CA THR A 110 5.79 -5.28 -12.92
C THR A 110 4.58 -6.22 -12.78
N PRO A 111 3.46 -5.95 -13.50
CA PRO A 111 2.23 -6.74 -13.39
C PRO A 111 2.42 -8.23 -13.63
N SER A 112 3.21 -8.61 -14.65
CA SER A 112 3.43 -10.03 -15.02
C SER A 112 4.06 -10.86 -13.90
N HIS A 113 4.86 -10.23 -13.03
CA HIS A 113 5.56 -10.90 -11.93
C HIS A 113 4.98 -10.56 -10.55
N LYS A 114 3.94 -9.71 -10.48
CA LYS A 114 3.35 -9.25 -9.21
C LYS A 114 4.40 -8.72 -8.22
N CYS A 115 5.30 -7.88 -8.70
CA CYS A 115 6.38 -7.33 -7.88
C CYS A 115 6.77 -5.92 -8.32
N PHE A 116 7.51 -5.25 -7.45
CA PHE A 116 8.17 -3.98 -7.75
C PHE A 116 9.65 -4.23 -8.03
N LYS A 117 10.15 -3.75 -9.17
CA LYS A 117 11.57 -3.77 -9.55
C LYS A 117 12.18 -2.39 -9.33
N SER A 118 13.49 -2.31 -9.22
CA SER A 118 14.20 -1.04 -9.13
C SER A 118 15.35 -1.00 -10.13
N ALA A 119 15.61 0.16 -10.73
CA ALA A 119 16.75 0.32 -11.64
C ALA A 119 18.09 0.31 -10.90
N ARG A 120 18.09 0.73 -9.64
CA ARG A 120 19.26 0.71 -8.74
C ARG A 120 18.94 -0.07 -7.46
N PRO A 121 19.94 -0.44 -6.64
CA PRO A 121 19.68 -1.04 -5.34
C PRO A 121 18.99 -0.04 -4.41
N VAL A 122 17.94 -0.49 -3.75
CA VAL A 122 17.31 0.17 -2.60
C VAL A 122 18.05 -0.33 -1.36
N GLY A 123 19.08 0.42 -0.94
CA GLY A 123 19.99 -0.03 0.11
C GLY A 123 20.90 -1.17 -0.37
N GLY A 124 20.78 -2.35 0.23
CA GLY A 124 21.56 -3.54 -0.06
C GLY A 124 20.94 -4.48 -1.10
N TYR A 125 19.67 -4.30 -1.46
CA TYR A 125 18.93 -5.19 -2.35
C TYR A 125 18.23 -4.42 -3.47
N PHE A 126 17.82 -5.11 -4.53
CA PHE A 126 16.87 -4.56 -5.48
C PHE A 126 15.44 -4.69 -4.93
N ALA A 127 14.53 -3.83 -5.38
CA ALA A 127 13.15 -3.83 -4.89
C ALA A 127 12.44 -5.18 -5.11
N ASP A 128 12.81 -5.94 -6.13
CA ASP A 128 12.21 -7.25 -6.44
C ASP A 128 12.52 -8.31 -5.39
N SER A 129 13.59 -8.13 -4.63
CA SER A 129 14.02 -9.03 -3.57
C SER A 129 13.34 -8.74 -2.22
N ILE A 130 12.57 -7.64 -2.12
CA ILE A 130 11.91 -7.21 -0.88
C ILE A 130 10.40 -6.98 -1.09
N ALA A 131 9.98 -6.56 -2.29
CA ALA A 131 8.61 -6.20 -2.64
C ALA A 131 8.03 -7.08 -3.75
N ASP A 132 8.34 -8.38 -3.72
CA ASP A 132 7.59 -9.40 -4.45
C ASP A 132 6.46 -9.98 -3.58
N LEU A 133 5.55 -10.73 -4.20
CA LEU A 133 4.43 -11.34 -3.50
C LEU A 133 4.90 -12.29 -2.38
N ALA A 134 6.03 -12.98 -2.53
CA ALA A 134 6.54 -13.92 -1.54
C ALA A 134 7.06 -13.21 -0.27
N GLU A 135 7.78 -12.11 -0.43
CA GLU A 135 8.28 -11.28 0.65
C GLU A 135 7.16 -10.51 1.34
N LEU A 136 6.14 -10.05 0.59
CA LEU A 136 4.93 -9.48 1.18
C LEU A 136 4.19 -10.52 2.04
N LYS A 137 4.09 -11.79 1.60
CA LYS A 137 3.53 -12.86 2.45
C LYS A 137 4.35 -13.09 3.72
N ALA A 138 5.68 -13.09 3.62
CA ALA A 138 6.55 -13.19 4.80
C ALA A 138 6.36 -11.99 5.74
N PHE A 139 6.21 -10.77 5.21
CA PHE A 139 5.85 -9.59 6.00
C PHE A 139 4.52 -9.77 6.74
N VAL A 140 3.47 -10.26 6.07
CA VAL A 140 2.17 -10.53 6.71
C VAL A 140 2.30 -11.61 7.80
N ARG A 141 3.06 -12.68 7.59
CA ARG A 141 3.28 -13.71 8.62
C ARG A 141 4.02 -13.17 9.85
N LEU A 142 4.92 -12.22 9.66
CA LEU A 142 5.70 -11.59 10.73
C LEU A 142 4.90 -10.59 11.58
N PHE A 143 4.14 -9.69 10.92
CA PHE A 143 3.47 -8.57 11.60
C PHE A 143 1.94 -8.71 11.67
N GLY A 144 1.37 -9.71 11.00
CA GLY A 144 -0.05 -9.99 10.97
C GLY A 144 -0.90 -8.83 10.43
N GLY A 145 -2.18 -8.85 10.80
CA GLY A 145 -3.13 -7.80 10.40
C GLY A 145 -2.76 -6.40 10.91
N TYR A 146 -2.03 -6.28 12.03
CA TYR A 146 -1.59 -4.98 12.55
C TYR A 146 -0.52 -4.32 11.65
N GLY A 147 0.40 -5.11 11.11
CA GLY A 147 1.38 -4.63 10.14
C GLY A 147 0.73 -4.21 8.83
N VAL A 148 -0.18 -5.04 8.32
CA VAL A 148 -0.95 -4.75 7.10
C VAL A 148 -1.74 -3.45 7.26
N ASP A 149 -2.49 -3.30 8.36
CA ASP A 149 -3.31 -2.10 8.65
C ASP A 149 -2.45 -0.83 8.78
N LYS A 150 -1.27 -0.93 9.40
CA LYS A 150 -0.34 0.20 9.51
C LYS A 150 0.21 0.62 8.15
N LEU A 151 0.70 -0.33 7.36
CA LEU A 151 1.27 -0.05 6.04
C LEU A 151 0.21 0.53 5.10
N ASP A 152 -0.97 -0.09 5.09
CA ASP A 152 -2.13 0.38 4.34
C ASP A 152 -2.54 1.80 4.74
N ARG A 153 -2.60 2.12 6.03
CA ARG A 153 -2.88 3.48 6.49
C ARG A 153 -1.85 4.50 5.99
N LEU A 154 -0.56 4.19 6.05
CA LEU A 154 0.47 5.10 5.54
C LEU A 154 0.33 5.30 4.02
N MET A 155 -0.03 4.24 3.28
CA MET A 155 -0.30 4.34 1.83
C MET A 155 -1.54 5.20 1.54
N ARG A 156 -2.59 5.08 2.35
CA ARG A 156 -3.81 5.91 2.25
C ARG A 156 -3.51 7.37 2.54
N GLU A 157 -2.72 7.67 3.57
CA GLU A 157 -2.28 9.04 3.90
C GLU A 157 -1.46 9.64 2.76
N HIS A 158 -0.51 8.88 2.20
CA HIS A 158 0.28 9.32 1.06
C HIS A 158 -0.59 9.55 -0.20
N THR A 159 -1.50 8.63 -0.48
CA THR A 159 -2.40 8.74 -1.64
C THR A 159 -3.39 9.89 -1.48
N ALA A 160 -3.88 10.15 -0.26
CA ALA A 160 -4.70 11.33 0.02
C ALA A 160 -3.95 12.63 -0.30
N ALA A 161 -2.66 12.69 0.02
CA ALA A 161 -1.82 13.84 -0.33
C ALA A 161 -1.67 13.98 -1.86
N LEU A 162 -1.45 12.88 -2.58
CA LEU A 162 -1.39 12.88 -4.06
C LEU A 162 -2.71 13.33 -4.69
N LEU A 163 -3.85 12.83 -4.19
CA LEU A 163 -5.18 13.23 -4.66
C LEU A 163 -5.43 14.71 -4.42
N ASN A 164 -4.97 15.26 -3.29
CA ASN A 164 -5.06 16.70 -3.03
C ASN A 164 -4.19 17.51 -4.00
N CYS A 165 -2.98 17.04 -4.34
CA CYS A 165 -2.16 17.68 -5.36
C CYS A 165 -2.83 17.65 -6.75
N ILE A 166 -3.50 16.54 -7.10
CA ILE A 166 -4.28 16.43 -8.34
C ILE A 166 -5.48 17.39 -8.31
N ASP A 167 -6.21 17.50 -7.20
CA ASP A 167 -7.33 18.44 -7.07
C ASP A 167 -6.88 19.90 -7.20
N ILE A 168 -5.76 20.29 -6.58
CA ILE A 168 -5.15 21.61 -6.76
C ILE A 168 -4.82 21.85 -8.24
N ALA A 169 -4.21 20.88 -8.90
CA ALA A 169 -3.88 21.00 -10.32
C ALA A 169 -5.11 21.11 -11.23
N LEU A 170 -6.20 20.40 -10.91
CA LEU A 170 -7.48 20.52 -11.61
C LEU A 170 -8.07 21.92 -11.44
N GLN A 171 -8.03 22.47 -10.23
CA GLN A 171 -8.54 23.81 -9.95
C GLN A 171 -7.72 24.90 -10.66
N SER A 172 -6.39 24.77 -10.70
CA SER A 172 -5.52 25.70 -11.42
C SER A 172 -5.72 25.65 -12.93
N ASN A 173 -6.06 24.49 -13.49
CA ASN A 173 -6.29 24.31 -14.93
C ASN A 173 -7.77 24.34 -15.33
N ARG A 174 -8.67 24.77 -14.43
CA ARG A 174 -10.12 24.66 -14.60
C ARG A 174 -10.62 25.30 -15.90
N GLU A 175 -10.23 26.55 -16.17
CA GLU A 175 -10.70 27.29 -17.35
C GLU A 175 -10.27 26.61 -18.66
N ALA A 176 -9.03 26.12 -18.72
CA ALA A 176 -8.51 25.37 -19.88
C ALA A 176 -9.24 24.04 -20.05
N LEU A 177 -9.51 23.31 -18.97
CA LEU A 177 -10.25 22.04 -18.99
C LEU A 177 -11.72 22.24 -19.36
N GLU A 178 -12.35 23.32 -18.91
CA GLU A 178 -13.72 23.70 -19.30
C GLU A 178 -13.77 24.07 -20.78
N ALA A 179 -12.79 24.81 -21.30
CA ALA A 179 -12.68 25.12 -22.73
C ALA A 179 -12.46 23.85 -23.57
N ILE A 180 -11.65 22.90 -23.09
CA ILE A 180 -11.51 21.58 -23.70
C ILE A 180 -12.86 20.84 -23.70
N SER A 181 -13.57 20.85 -22.57
CA SER A 181 -14.88 20.19 -22.45
C SER A 181 -15.92 20.78 -23.42
N ALA A 182 -15.95 22.10 -23.57
CA ALA A 182 -16.86 22.79 -24.49
C ALA A 182 -16.48 22.53 -25.96
N SER A 183 -15.18 22.47 -26.25
CA SER A 183 -14.68 22.18 -27.60
C SER A 183 -14.81 20.73 -28.03
N PHE A 184 -15.06 19.77 -27.13
CA PHE A 184 -15.41 18.41 -27.55
C PHE A 184 -16.71 18.34 -28.38
N HIS A 185 -17.58 19.34 -28.23
CA HIS A 185 -18.80 19.48 -29.03
C HIS A 185 -18.61 20.34 -30.28
N SER A 186 -17.51 21.12 -30.39
CA SER A 186 -17.15 21.86 -31.60
C SER A 186 -16.13 21.06 -32.42
N CYS A 187 -16.37 20.89 -33.72
CA CYS A 187 -15.47 20.12 -34.58
C CYS A 187 -14.23 20.95 -35.02
N ASP A 188 -13.72 21.84 -34.16
CA ASP A 188 -12.54 22.66 -34.45
C ASP A 188 -11.29 22.10 -33.73
N PRO A 189 -10.38 21.42 -34.46
CA PRO A 189 -9.17 20.86 -33.87
C PRO A 189 -8.18 21.94 -33.38
N VAL A 190 -8.25 23.18 -33.90
CA VAL A 190 -7.31 24.26 -33.57
C VAL A 190 -7.59 24.86 -32.20
N GLU A 191 -8.88 25.04 -31.85
CA GLU A 191 -9.29 25.51 -30.52
C GLU A 191 -8.89 24.50 -29.44
N LYS A 192 -9.11 23.21 -29.70
CA LYS A 192 -8.73 22.13 -28.79
C LYS A 192 -7.21 22.09 -28.55
N GLU A 193 -6.41 22.21 -29.60
CA GLU A 193 -4.95 22.22 -29.48
C GLU A 193 -4.43 23.44 -28.72
N CYS A 194 -5.05 24.61 -28.92
CA CYS A 194 -4.71 25.83 -28.17
C CYS A 194 -5.03 25.69 -26.67
N SER A 195 -6.20 25.17 -26.31
CA SER A 195 -6.59 24.99 -24.91
C SER A 195 -5.75 23.92 -24.19
N VAL A 196 -5.32 22.88 -24.89
CA VAL A 196 -4.40 21.87 -24.31
C VAL A 196 -3.02 22.45 -24.01
N LYS A 197 -2.51 23.34 -24.87
CA LYS A 197 -1.24 24.07 -24.64
C LYS A 197 -1.30 25.04 -23.46
N GLN A 198 -2.50 25.42 -23.00
CA GLN A 198 -2.69 26.29 -21.84
C GLN A 198 -2.62 25.53 -20.51
N ILE A 199 -2.62 24.20 -20.52
CA ILE A 199 -2.47 23.39 -19.31
C ILE A 199 -1.05 23.53 -18.77
N VAL A 200 -0.93 23.95 -17.52
CA VAL A 200 0.34 24.13 -16.82
C VAL A 200 0.68 22.88 -16.01
N ASP A 201 1.97 22.59 -15.87
CA ASP A 201 2.52 21.50 -15.05
C ASP A 201 2.01 20.09 -15.39
N MET A 202 1.64 19.86 -16.65
CA MET A 202 1.08 18.57 -17.11
C MET A 202 1.96 17.36 -16.73
N GLU A 203 3.28 17.45 -16.89
CA GLU A 203 4.21 16.36 -16.55
C GLU A 203 4.23 16.04 -15.05
N THR A 204 4.13 17.07 -14.20
CA THR A 204 4.04 16.92 -12.74
C THR A 204 2.75 16.23 -12.33
N VAL A 205 1.62 16.62 -12.94
CA VAL A 205 0.31 16.00 -12.67
C VAL A 205 0.30 14.54 -13.10
N ILE A 206 0.87 14.22 -14.27
CA ILE A 206 1.07 12.84 -14.72
C ILE A 206 1.90 12.05 -13.69
N GLY A 207 2.98 12.65 -13.16
CA GLY A 207 3.79 12.05 -12.10
C GLY A 207 2.98 11.71 -10.85
N PHE A 208 2.12 12.62 -10.37
CA PHE A 208 1.23 12.35 -9.23
C PHE A 208 0.25 11.21 -9.50
N CYS A 209 -0.33 11.17 -10.70
CA CYS A 209 -1.25 10.09 -11.09
C CYS A 209 -0.53 8.73 -11.18
N ILE A 210 0.67 8.68 -11.76
CA ILE A 210 1.48 7.45 -11.83
C ILE A 210 1.81 6.96 -10.42
N GLN A 211 2.23 7.87 -9.53
CA GLN A 211 2.58 7.50 -8.16
C GLN A 211 1.36 7.02 -7.35
N ALA A 212 0.18 7.61 -7.57
CA ALA A 212 -1.07 7.14 -6.97
C ALA A 212 -1.44 5.73 -7.48
N GLY A 213 -1.25 5.49 -8.78
CA GLY A 213 -1.41 4.16 -9.39
C GLY A 213 -0.44 3.11 -8.85
N GLN A 214 0.81 3.48 -8.59
CA GLN A 214 1.78 2.59 -7.93
C GLN A 214 1.35 2.25 -6.49
N ALA A 215 0.83 3.23 -5.73
CA ALA A 215 0.30 2.98 -4.39
C ALA A 215 -0.92 2.03 -4.42
N LEU A 216 -1.81 2.17 -5.40
CA LEU A 216 -2.93 1.26 -5.64
C LEU A 216 -2.43 -0.16 -5.96
N ALA A 217 -1.49 -0.28 -6.89
CA ALA A 217 -0.91 -1.57 -7.25
C ALA A 217 -0.24 -2.27 -6.06
N PHE A 218 0.48 -1.52 -5.22
CA PHE A 218 1.07 -2.06 -4.00
C PHE A 218 0.01 -2.45 -2.97
N SER A 219 -1.03 -1.63 -2.78
CA SER A 219 -2.16 -1.96 -1.90
C SER A 219 -2.84 -3.27 -2.30
N SER A 220 -3.11 -3.44 -3.59
CA SER A 220 -3.68 -4.66 -4.15
C SER A 220 -2.78 -5.88 -3.93
N LEU A 221 -1.46 -5.76 -4.12
CA LEU A 221 -0.51 -6.84 -3.81
C LEU A 221 -0.44 -7.17 -2.32
N LEU A 222 -0.49 -6.16 -1.45
CA LEU A 222 -0.50 -6.34 0.00
C LEU A 222 -1.78 -7.06 0.45
N ALA A 223 -2.94 -6.68 -0.10
CA ALA A 223 -4.22 -7.33 0.17
C ALA A 223 -4.24 -8.77 -0.34
N GLU A 224 -3.68 -9.04 -1.52
CA GLU A 224 -3.51 -10.40 -2.07
C GLU A 224 -2.64 -11.26 -1.14
N ALA A 225 -1.46 -10.75 -0.73
CA ALA A 225 -0.58 -11.43 0.21
C ALA A 225 -1.28 -11.71 1.55
N ALA A 226 -2.05 -10.74 2.06
CA ALA A 226 -2.80 -10.89 3.30
C ALA A 226 -3.91 -11.94 3.20
N GLY A 227 -4.64 -11.96 2.09
CA GLY A 227 -5.66 -12.95 1.80
C GLY A 227 -5.11 -14.38 1.76
N GLU A 228 -4.03 -14.60 1.00
CA GLU A 228 -3.40 -15.92 0.89
C GLU A 228 -2.86 -16.42 2.24
N VAL A 229 -2.19 -15.55 3.01
CA VAL A 229 -1.67 -15.92 4.34
C VAL A 229 -2.81 -16.21 5.32
N LEU A 230 -3.94 -15.52 5.21
CA LEU A 230 -5.11 -15.76 6.06
C LEU A 230 -5.81 -17.08 5.70
N ASP A 231 -5.92 -17.41 4.42
CA ASP A 231 -6.48 -18.68 3.96
C ASP A 231 -5.61 -19.88 4.41
N GLU A 232 -4.27 -19.73 4.32
CA GLU A 232 -3.32 -20.75 4.79
C GLU A 232 -3.40 -20.98 6.32
N ASN A 233 -3.45 -19.90 7.12
CA ASN A 233 -3.29 -20.00 8.58
C ASN A 233 -4.62 -20.05 9.35
N VAL A 234 -5.69 -19.43 8.82
CA VAL A 234 -7.00 -19.33 9.48
C VAL A 234 -8.16 -19.47 8.47
N PRO A 235 -8.25 -20.62 7.76
CA PRO A 235 -9.18 -20.81 6.63
C PRO A 235 -10.66 -20.61 7.01
N LEU A 236 -11.04 -20.91 8.25
CA LEU A 236 -12.41 -20.71 8.72
C LEU A 236 -12.81 -19.24 8.77
N LEU A 237 -11.91 -18.34 9.19
CA LEU A 237 -12.17 -16.91 9.19
C LEU A 237 -12.19 -16.36 7.76
N PHE A 238 -11.27 -16.81 6.92
CA PHE A 238 -11.23 -16.44 5.50
C PHE A 238 -12.52 -16.84 4.78
N SER A 239 -12.96 -18.10 4.94
CA SER A 239 -14.21 -18.59 4.36
C SER A 239 -15.44 -17.84 4.88
N LEU A 240 -15.46 -17.48 6.17
CA LEU A 240 -16.56 -16.70 6.75
C LEU A 240 -16.63 -15.30 6.14
N MET A 241 -15.49 -14.60 6.01
CA MET A 241 -15.44 -13.30 5.36
C MET A 241 -15.83 -13.39 3.89
N SER A 242 -15.33 -14.39 3.15
CA SER A 242 -15.70 -14.64 1.75
C SER A 242 -17.19 -14.91 1.57
N GLY A 243 -17.79 -15.70 2.46
CA GLY A 243 -19.22 -15.93 2.47
C GLY A 243 -20.02 -14.65 2.73
N LEU A 244 -19.63 -13.87 3.74
CA LEU A 244 -20.31 -12.63 4.12
C LEU A 244 -20.30 -11.59 3.00
N THR A 245 -19.16 -11.40 2.33
CA THR A 245 -18.99 -10.39 1.27
C THR A 245 -19.96 -10.58 0.10
N ARG A 246 -20.33 -11.84 -0.22
CA ARG A 246 -21.31 -12.16 -1.27
C ARG A 246 -22.73 -11.72 -0.95
N HIS A 247 -23.02 -11.52 0.33
CA HIS A 247 -24.35 -11.16 0.83
C HIS A 247 -24.43 -9.71 1.33
N LEU A 248 -23.35 -8.93 1.18
CA LEU A 248 -23.36 -7.52 1.55
C LEU A 248 -24.27 -6.72 0.59
N PRO A 249 -25.24 -5.95 1.12
CA PRO A 249 -26.12 -5.17 0.29
C PRO A 249 -25.38 -3.95 -0.29
N VAL A 250 -25.64 -3.67 -1.57
CA VAL A 250 -25.12 -2.49 -2.28
C VAL A 250 -26.15 -1.36 -2.16
N GLU A 251 -26.29 -0.80 -0.96
CA GLU A 251 -27.17 0.35 -0.69
C GLU A 251 -26.39 1.66 -0.79
N ILE A 252 -27.00 2.71 -1.35
CA ILE A 252 -26.48 4.09 -1.37
C ILE A 252 -27.52 5.00 -0.69
N PRO A 253 -27.19 5.69 0.42
CA PRO A 253 -25.92 5.68 1.15
C PRO A 253 -25.69 4.38 1.92
N GLU A 254 -24.45 3.89 1.92
CA GLU A 254 -24.05 2.68 2.62
C GLU A 254 -24.08 2.90 4.15
N LYS A 255 -24.60 1.93 4.91
CA LYS A 255 -24.54 1.98 6.37
C LYS A 255 -23.09 1.81 6.83
N ALA A 256 -22.67 2.57 7.85
CA ALA A 256 -21.30 2.55 8.36
C ALA A 256 -20.79 1.14 8.74
N GLU A 257 -21.67 0.24 9.19
CA GLU A 257 -21.32 -1.14 9.53
C GLU A 257 -20.98 -1.99 8.29
N ILE A 258 -21.74 -1.81 7.21
CA ILE A 258 -21.53 -2.50 5.94
C ILE A 258 -20.22 -1.98 5.31
N GLY A 259 -20.00 -0.66 5.33
CA GLY A 259 -18.74 -0.07 4.84
C GLY A 259 -17.51 -0.59 5.60
N ARG A 260 -17.61 -0.77 6.93
CA ARG A 260 -16.53 -1.39 7.73
C ARG A 260 -16.28 -2.85 7.34
N LEU A 261 -17.33 -3.64 7.17
CA LEU A 261 -17.19 -5.04 6.77
C LEU A 261 -16.58 -5.16 5.36
N ARG A 262 -17.00 -4.29 4.44
CA ARG A 262 -16.46 -4.21 3.09
C ARG A 262 -14.99 -3.82 3.10
N ALA A 263 -14.61 -2.83 3.91
CA ALA A 263 -13.22 -2.42 4.04
C ALA A 263 -12.33 -3.54 4.61
N ALA A 264 -12.83 -4.29 5.61
CA ALA A 264 -12.13 -5.46 6.13
C ALA A 264 -11.99 -6.57 5.06
N ALA A 265 -13.03 -6.82 4.25
CA ALA A 265 -12.97 -7.78 3.15
C ALA A 265 -12.00 -7.33 2.03
N SER A 266 -11.96 -6.03 1.74
CA SER A 266 -11.03 -5.43 0.79
C SER A 266 -9.57 -5.59 1.24
N SER A 267 -9.26 -5.45 2.54
CA SER A 267 -7.88 -5.63 3.06
C SER A 267 -7.30 -7.04 2.91
N ILE A 268 -8.11 -8.03 2.58
CA ILE A 268 -7.69 -9.42 2.35
C ILE A 268 -8.02 -9.91 0.93
N ASN A 269 -8.28 -8.97 0.01
CA ASN A 269 -8.59 -9.25 -1.40
C ASN A 269 -9.77 -10.22 -1.61
N VAL A 270 -10.80 -10.12 -0.77
CA VAL A 270 -12.02 -10.92 -0.86
C VAL A 270 -13.18 -10.17 -1.53
N SER A 271 -13.09 -8.83 -1.61
CA SER A 271 -14.07 -8.02 -2.34
C SER A 271 -13.84 -8.09 -3.86
N PHE A 272 -14.90 -7.91 -4.64
CA PHE A 272 -14.84 -7.92 -6.11
C PHE A 272 -14.08 -6.73 -6.70
N ASP A 273 -13.90 -5.66 -5.93
CA ASP A 273 -13.34 -4.39 -6.39
C ASP A 273 -12.56 -3.72 -5.25
N HIS A 274 -11.35 -4.23 -4.99
CA HIS A 274 -10.46 -3.69 -3.94
C HIS A 274 -10.16 -2.21 -4.17
N ASP A 275 -9.75 -1.84 -5.39
CA ASP A 275 -9.28 -0.51 -5.73
C ASP A 275 -10.38 0.54 -5.54
N THR A 276 -11.60 0.29 -6.02
CA THR A 276 -12.70 1.26 -5.88
C THR A 276 -13.08 1.46 -4.41
N ASP A 277 -13.17 0.39 -3.61
CA ASP A 277 -13.48 0.50 -2.19
C ASP A 277 -12.35 1.23 -1.42
N TRP A 278 -11.10 0.99 -1.82
CA TRP A 278 -9.92 1.61 -1.25
C TRP A 278 -9.86 3.12 -1.56
N VAL A 279 -10.05 3.53 -2.81
CA VAL A 279 -10.10 4.94 -3.21
C VAL A 279 -11.30 5.65 -2.59
N ARG A 280 -12.48 5.03 -2.59
CA ARG A 280 -13.69 5.62 -1.98
C ARG A 280 -13.47 5.93 -0.51
N SER A 281 -12.86 5.02 0.24
CA SER A 281 -12.59 5.23 1.66
C SER A 281 -11.58 6.35 1.91
N ILE A 282 -10.60 6.56 1.01
CA ILE A 282 -9.70 7.73 1.07
C ILE A 282 -10.47 9.02 0.81
N LEU A 283 -11.28 9.09 -0.24
CA LEU A 283 -12.05 10.29 -0.60
C LEU A 283 -13.04 10.70 0.50
N VAL A 284 -13.68 9.72 1.13
CA VAL A 284 -14.57 9.97 2.28
C VAL A 284 -13.78 10.52 3.47
N ALA A 285 -12.58 10.00 3.74
CA ALA A 285 -11.75 10.45 4.86
C ALA A 285 -11.11 11.84 4.63
N SER A 286 -10.70 12.13 3.40
CA SER A 286 -10.05 13.41 3.05
C SER A 286 -11.05 14.56 2.84
N GLY A 287 -12.35 14.26 2.75
CA GLY A 287 -13.37 15.28 2.45
C GLY A 287 -13.23 15.87 1.05
N CYS A 288 -12.47 15.23 0.15
CA CYS A 288 -12.16 15.68 -1.20
C CYS A 288 -13.34 15.46 -2.18
N ALA A 289 -14.55 15.73 -1.70
CA ALA A 289 -15.80 15.56 -2.43
C ALA A 289 -16.18 16.82 -3.21
N ASN A 290 -15.22 17.50 -3.85
CA ASN A 290 -15.57 18.59 -4.76
C ASN A 290 -15.98 17.99 -6.12
N VAL A 291 -17.22 17.50 -6.19
CA VAL A 291 -17.79 16.78 -7.33
C VAL A 291 -17.60 17.53 -8.66
N GLY A 292 -17.56 18.87 -8.61
CA GLY A 292 -17.37 19.70 -9.80
C GLY A 292 -15.94 19.78 -10.34
N ALA A 293 -14.90 19.48 -9.55
CA ALA A 293 -13.53 19.38 -10.05
C ALA A 293 -13.25 17.99 -10.61
N LEU A 294 -13.78 16.94 -9.95
CA LEU A 294 -13.66 15.56 -10.38
C LEU A 294 -14.35 15.26 -11.72
N SER A 295 -15.39 16.02 -12.09
CA SER A 295 -16.01 15.91 -13.42
C SER A 295 -15.07 16.32 -14.56
N LEU A 296 -14.00 17.08 -14.26
CA LEU A 296 -13.01 17.51 -15.25
C LEU A 296 -11.86 16.49 -15.43
N LEU A 297 -11.76 15.50 -14.54
CA LEU A 297 -10.71 14.47 -14.55
C LEU A 297 -10.60 13.72 -15.90
N PRO A 298 -11.70 13.32 -16.59
CA PRO A 298 -11.59 12.66 -17.89
C PRO A 298 -10.94 13.55 -18.96
N TYR A 299 -11.19 14.86 -18.93
CA TYR A 299 -10.59 15.80 -19.88
C TYR A 299 -9.11 16.04 -19.58
N LEU A 300 -8.72 16.01 -18.30
CA LEU A 300 -7.30 16.03 -17.89
C LEU A 300 -6.58 14.77 -18.39
N PHE A 301 -7.15 13.58 -18.21
CA PHE A 301 -6.53 12.35 -18.74
C PHE A 301 -6.47 12.35 -20.26
N ALA A 302 -7.48 12.89 -20.95
CA ALA A 302 -7.44 13.03 -22.40
C ALA A 302 -6.31 13.97 -22.87
N SER A 303 -5.99 15.03 -22.10
CA SER A 303 -4.89 15.94 -22.44
C SER A 303 -3.51 15.31 -22.22
N PHE A 304 -3.39 14.28 -21.37
CA PHE A 304 -2.12 13.56 -21.22
C PHE A 304 -1.64 12.94 -22.54
N MET A 305 -2.53 12.64 -23.48
CA MET A 305 -2.17 12.10 -24.81
C MET A 305 -1.29 13.06 -25.64
N THR A 306 -1.25 14.35 -25.31
CA THR A 306 -0.37 15.32 -25.98
C THR A 306 0.97 15.52 -25.27
N SER A 307 1.18 14.84 -24.14
CA SER A 307 2.41 14.99 -23.35
C SER A 307 3.62 14.35 -24.03
N SER A 308 4.80 14.91 -23.74
CA SER A 308 6.09 14.37 -24.19
C SER A 308 6.39 12.99 -23.59
N ILE A 309 5.71 12.60 -22.51
CA ILE A 309 5.98 11.38 -21.75
C ILE A 309 5.85 10.11 -22.60
N TRP A 310 5.00 10.13 -23.63
CA TRP A 310 4.80 9.01 -24.56
C TRP A 310 5.97 8.80 -25.53
N SER A 311 6.89 9.75 -25.65
CA SER A 311 8.09 9.60 -26.51
C SER A 311 9.16 8.71 -25.88
N ILE A 312 9.13 8.55 -24.54
CA ILE A 312 10.09 7.78 -23.75
C ILE A 312 9.49 6.47 -23.20
N THR A 313 8.21 6.18 -23.51
CA THR A 313 7.55 4.94 -23.10
C THR A 313 8.02 3.78 -23.96
N ASN A 314 8.54 2.74 -23.33
CA ASN A 314 8.78 1.46 -23.98
C ASN A 314 8.01 0.37 -23.25
N PHE A 315 7.18 -0.37 -23.97
CA PHE A 315 6.44 -1.50 -23.41
C PHE A 315 7.33 -2.75 -23.44
N SER A 316 7.49 -3.41 -22.30
CA SER A 316 8.20 -4.67 -22.22
C SER A 316 7.22 -5.81 -21.95
N ILE A 317 7.30 -6.86 -22.79
CA ILE A 317 6.50 -8.08 -22.63
C ILE A 317 6.87 -8.80 -21.33
N ASP A 318 8.16 -8.80 -20.99
CA ASP A 318 8.65 -9.46 -19.77
C ASP A 318 8.08 -8.81 -18.52
N THR A 319 7.94 -7.48 -18.51
CA THR A 319 7.35 -6.78 -17.36
C THR A 319 5.82 -6.73 -17.44
N GLY A 320 5.24 -6.86 -18.63
CA GLY A 320 3.81 -6.62 -18.85
C GLY A 320 3.42 -5.16 -18.63
N GLY A 321 4.36 -4.23 -18.77
CA GLY A 321 4.17 -2.81 -18.47
C GLY A 321 5.18 -1.91 -19.18
N PHE A 322 5.01 -0.60 -18.98
CA PHE A 322 5.87 0.42 -19.57
C PHE A 322 7.04 0.79 -18.65
N SER A 323 8.17 1.20 -19.24
CA SER A 323 9.40 1.63 -18.55
C SER A 323 9.23 2.77 -17.55
N ASN A 324 8.16 3.55 -17.63
CA ASN A 324 7.88 4.73 -16.80
C ASN A 324 6.62 4.58 -15.93
N ASN A 325 6.09 3.36 -15.77
CA ASN A 325 4.86 3.07 -15.00
C ASN A 325 3.58 3.73 -15.53
N ILE A 326 3.51 4.16 -16.79
CA ILE A 326 2.28 4.77 -17.32
C ILE A 326 1.11 3.78 -17.38
N HIS A 327 1.37 2.46 -17.34
CA HIS A 327 0.33 1.43 -17.18
C HIS A 327 -0.38 1.51 -15.82
N CYS A 328 0.20 2.14 -14.80
CA CYS A 328 -0.45 2.34 -13.50
C CYS A 328 -1.56 3.41 -13.55
N LEU A 329 -1.74 4.10 -14.68
CA LEU A 329 -2.88 5.00 -14.89
C LEU A 329 -4.18 4.26 -15.24
N ALA A 330 -4.09 2.99 -15.63
CA ALA A 330 -5.23 2.13 -15.95
C ALA A 330 -5.87 1.58 -14.68
#